data_AF-A0A9D4EGC6-F1
#
_entry.id   AF-A0A9D4EGC6-F1
#
_cell.length_a   1.000
_cell.length_b   1.000
_cell.length_c   1.000
_cell.angle_alpha   90.00
_cell.angle_beta   90.00
_cell.angle_gamma   90.00
#
_symmetry.space_group_name_H-M   'P 1'
#
loop_
_entity.id
_entity.type
_entity.pdbx_description
1 polymer ?
#
loop_
_entity_poly.entity_id
_entity_poly.type
_entity_poly.pdbx_seq_one_letter_code
_entity_poly.pdbx_strand_id
1 'polypeptide(L)'
;VCSSKLLGGVSQCIYWNNTGLDLSLFEVVPGGWSDWGPNTTCSRTCGTGIIYRRRTCNNPKPKNSASCEGNEYESVLCNTQACDNDPDDESELLIARASETCATLKANRVYEKLGLSASIYGDFGEQFNPYDDYGRCEVRCKSHYGHSGYDYYQRFGLLPDGTPCQSVGDYENIVLGLRSGRYGQYGRCVQGYCQMFGCDNVSGTKAKDECGLCGGTNTTCNVVTGVFTERVTRNTRKVVDNLPAGSFNILVYFYYPSTDNALELYTLEDMLVKTIVYEHLTNPFNYAGGYWYGSYYKKFLYTEGPLSRPVVIKYYQRGSHPNLGVHYAYSLPLDNCTGSCGSYGTWNQTLCGCQCNAGYYGAACDTTCNKICNNGMGLKSTECGCDCQGKTYGSTCEC
;
A
#
# COMPACT_ATOMS: atom_id res chain seq x y z
N VAL A 1 -14.02 -11.75 -41.55
CA VAL A 1 -15.03 -11.65 -40.47
C VAL A 1 -15.27 -13.05 -39.93
N CYS A 2 -15.05 -13.28 -38.64
CA CYS A 2 -15.32 -14.58 -38.00
C CYS A 2 -16.59 -14.48 -37.15
N SER A 3 -17.47 -15.48 -37.23
CA SER A 3 -18.70 -15.59 -36.45
C SER A 3 -18.61 -16.82 -35.54
N SER A 4 -18.67 -16.62 -34.23
CA SER A 4 -18.45 -17.64 -33.19
C SER A 4 -19.71 -18.44 -32.82
N LYS A 5 -20.58 -18.75 -33.80
CA LYS A 5 -21.91 -19.33 -33.55
C LYS A 5 -22.08 -20.84 -33.79
N LEU A 6 -21.01 -21.63 -33.90
CA LEU A 6 -21.15 -23.09 -34.01
C LEU A 6 -21.00 -23.76 -32.64
N LEU A 7 -21.97 -24.61 -32.32
CA LEU A 7 -21.96 -25.50 -31.15
C LEU A 7 -20.68 -26.37 -31.18
N GLY A 8 -19.84 -26.29 -30.15
CA GLY A 8 -18.65 -27.13 -30.00
C GLY A 8 -17.29 -26.46 -30.24
N GLY A 9 -17.19 -25.12 -30.22
CA GLY A 9 -15.89 -24.41 -30.25
C GLY A 9 -15.24 -24.24 -31.63
N VAL A 10 -15.90 -24.70 -32.70
CA VAL A 10 -15.46 -24.45 -34.07
C VAL A 10 -15.92 -23.06 -34.50
N SER A 11 -15.02 -22.22 -35.04
CA SER A 11 -15.41 -20.91 -35.58
C SER A 11 -15.30 -20.92 -37.10
N GLN A 12 -16.31 -20.38 -37.78
CA GLN A 12 -16.28 -20.23 -39.24
C GLN A 12 -15.72 -18.83 -39.55
N CYS A 13 -14.58 -18.81 -40.24
CA CYS A 13 -13.88 -17.58 -40.57
C CYS A 13 -13.92 -17.34 -42.08
N ILE A 14 -14.32 -16.14 -42.47
CA ILE A 14 -14.31 -15.70 -43.87
C ILE A 14 -13.16 -14.72 -44.06
N TYR A 15 -12.25 -15.02 -44.98
CA TYR A 15 -11.21 -14.10 -45.42
C TYR A 15 -11.10 -14.07 -46.95
N TRP A 16 -10.69 -12.91 -47.46
CA TRP A 16 -10.48 -12.66 -48.88
C TRP A 16 -9.04 -13.03 -49.23
N ASN A 17 -8.86 -13.90 -50.21
CA ASN A 17 -7.56 -14.15 -50.83
C ASN A 17 -7.58 -13.74 -52.31
N ASN A 18 -6.44 -13.85 -53.00
CA ASN A 18 -6.30 -13.45 -54.41
C ASN A 18 -7.13 -14.32 -55.38
N THR A 19 -7.83 -15.36 -54.91
CA THR A 19 -8.61 -16.29 -55.72
C THR A 19 -10.10 -16.35 -55.35
N GLY A 20 -10.56 -15.65 -54.30
CA GLY A 20 -11.98 -15.54 -53.94
C GLY A 20 -12.27 -15.55 -52.43
N LEU A 21 -13.53 -15.86 -52.07
CA LEU A 21 -13.99 -16.10 -50.70
C LEU A 21 -13.59 -17.51 -50.26
N ASP A 22 -12.68 -17.63 -49.30
CA ASP A 22 -12.31 -18.91 -48.68
C ASP A 22 -13.11 -19.12 -47.38
N LEU A 23 -13.80 -20.26 -47.30
CA LEU A 23 -14.63 -20.69 -46.17
C LEU A 23 -13.96 -21.89 -45.50
N SER A 24 -12.93 -21.61 -44.72
CA SER A 24 -12.23 -22.62 -43.92
C SER A 24 -12.86 -22.73 -42.53
N LEU A 25 -13.00 -23.98 -42.07
CA LEU A 25 -13.37 -24.28 -40.70
C LEU A 25 -12.09 -24.48 -39.90
N PHE A 26 -11.85 -23.61 -38.93
CA PHE A 26 -10.75 -23.77 -37.98
C PHE A 26 -11.30 -24.09 -36.60
N GLU A 27 -10.65 -25.07 -35.97
CA GLU A 27 -10.80 -25.30 -34.54
C GLU A 27 -10.17 -24.12 -33.79
N VAL A 28 -10.95 -23.46 -32.95
CA VAL A 28 -10.49 -22.40 -32.06
C VAL A 28 -10.48 -22.96 -30.65
N VAL A 29 -9.29 -23.08 -30.07
CA VAL A 29 -9.12 -23.53 -28.68
C VAL A 29 -8.62 -22.33 -27.89
N PRO A 30 -9.47 -21.71 -27.03
CA PRO A 30 -9.01 -20.66 -26.12
C PRO A 30 -7.91 -21.19 -25.22
N GLY A 31 -6.86 -20.39 -25.01
CA GLY A 31 -5.79 -20.74 -24.07
C GLY A 31 -6.27 -20.71 -22.62
N GLY A 32 -5.81 -21.66 -21.81
CA GLY A 32 -6.00 -21.66 -20.37
C GLY A 32 -4.66 -21.68 -19.62
N TRP A 33 -4.62 -21.01 -18.47
CA TRP A 33 -3.45 -21.00 -17.60
C TRP A 33 -3.25 -22.35 -16.92
N SER A 34 -2.01 -22.81 -16.81
CA SER A 34 -1.63 -23.83 -15.85
C SER A 34 -1.87 -23.33 -14.42
N ASP A 35 -1.83 -24.26 -13.46
CA ASP A 35 -1.61 -23.88 -12.08
C ASP A 35 -0.29 -23.10 -11.94
N TRP A 36 -0.22 -22.30 -10.87
CA TRP A 36 1.02 -21.62 -10.51
C TRP A 36 2.12 -22.65 -10.20
N GLY A 37 3.30 -22.42 -10.76
CA GLY A 37 4.50 -23.16 -10.41
C GLY A 37 4.95 -22.90 -8.98
N PRO A 38 6.03 -23.57 -8.53
CA PRO A 38 6.55 -23.39 -7.19
C PRO A 38 7.03 -21.95 -6.95
N ASN A 39 6.86 -21.49 -5.72
CA ASN A 39 7.38 -20.21 -5.24
C ASN A 39 8.91 -20.22 -5.19
N THR A 40 9.57 -19.11 -5.54
CA THR A 40 10.97 -18.90 -5.18
C THR A 40 11.14 -18.76 -3.67
N THR A 41 12.38 -18.86 -3.20
CA THR A 41 12.72 -18.39 -1.85
C THR A 41 12.47 -16.89 -1.74
N CYS A 42 12.04 -16.44 -0.57
CA CYS A 42 11.89 -15.02 -0.29
C CYS A 42 13.24 -14.29 -0.43
N SER A 43 13.24 -13.13 -1.09
CA SER A 43 14.47 -12.35 -1.32
C SER A 43 15.12 -11.80 -0.04
N ARG A 44 14.35 -11.68 1.06
CA ARG A 44 14.82 -11.21 2.36
C ARG A 44 14.25 -12.06 3.48
N THR A 45 14.90 -12.08 4.63
CA THR A 45 14.40 -12.73 5.86
C THR A 45 13.59 -11.79 6.75
N CYS A 46 13.68 -10.48 6.54
CA CYS A 46 12.90 -9.41 7.16
C CYS A 46 12.91 -8.18 6.24
N GLY A 47 12.12 -7.17 6.61
CA GLY A 47 12.14 -5.86 5.99
C GLY A 47 11.42 -5.80 4.65
N THR A 48 10.43 -6.68 4.45
CA THR A 48 9.69 -6.92 3.20
C THR A 48 10.57 -7.42 2.07
N GLY A 49 10.45 -8.70 1.74
CA GLY A 49 11.04 -9.33 0.55
C GLY A 49 10.00 -9.70 -0.49
N ILE A 50 10.46 -10.32 -1.59
CA ILE A 50 9.65 -10.75 -2.73
C ILE A 50 9.82 -12.25 -2.97
N ILE A 51 8.70 -12.93 -3.24
CA ILE A 51 8.62 -14.25 -3.85
C ILE A 51 8.10 -14.10 -5.27
N TYR A 52 8.65 -14.88 -6.19
CA TYR A 52 8.18 -14.96 -7.57
C TYR A 52 7.56 -16.32 -7.84
N ARG A 53 6.50 -16.34 -8.64
CA ARG A 53 5.95 -17.56 -9.23
C ARG A 53 5.53 -17.33 -10.67
N ARG A 54 5.52 -18.41 -11.45
CA ARG A 54 5.21 -18.40 -12.88
C ARG A 54 4.15 -19.44 -13.20
N ARG A 55 3.27 -19.14 -14.15
CA ARG A 55 2.34 -20.09 -14.79
C ARG A 55 2.54 -20.06 -16.29
N THR A 56 2.01 -21.03 -17.02
CA THR A 56 2.15 -21.11 -18.49
C THR A 56 0.78 -21.19 -19.16
N CYS A 57 0.61 -20.53 -20.30
CA CYS A 57 -0.63 -20.63 -21.08
C CYS A 57 -0.64 -21.93 -21.91
N ASN A 58 -0.90 -23.06 -21.25
CA ASN A 58 -0.84 -24.39 -21.86
C ASN A 58 -1.94 -25.37 -21.39
N ASN A 59 -2.92 -24.92 -20.60
CA ASN A 59 -3.96 -25.76 -20.03
C ASN A 59 -5.39 -25.25 -20.34
N PRO A 60 -5.87 -25.35 -21.61
CA PRO A 60 -5.19 -25.92 -22.78
C PRO A 60 -4.31 -24.89 -23.51
N LYS A 61 -3.44 -25.35 -24.40
CA LYS A 61 -2.62 -24.46 -25.24
C LYS A 61 -3.50 -23.77 -26.29
N PRO A 62 -3.41 -22.44 -26.47
CA PRO A 62 -4.23 -21.71 -27.44
C PRO A 62 -3.95 -22.17 -28.87
N LYS A 63 -5.01 -22.33 -29.67
CA LYS A 63 -4.96 -22.68 -31.09
C LYS A 63 -5.93 -21.78 -31.86
N ASN A 64 -5.41 -21.06 -32.84
CA ASN A 64 -6.17 -20.06 -33.62
C ASN A 64 -6.92 -19.05 -32.72
N SER A 65 -6.40 -18.77 -31.52
CA SER A 65 -6.94 -17.84 -30.54
C SER A 65 -5.85 -16.90 -30.02
N ALA A 66 -6.24 -15.87 -29.28
CA ALA A 66 -5.30 -15.09 -28.48
C ALA A 66 -4.62 -15.95 -27.39
N SER A 67 -3.49 -15.46 -26.88
CA SER A 67 -2.87 -15.99 -25.66
C SER A 67 -3.79 -15.79 -24.45
N CYS A 68 -3.49 -16.47 -23.35
CA CYS A 68 -4.24 -16.36 -22.11
C CYS A 68 -4.24 -14.92 -21.59
N GLU A 69 -5.40 -14.48 -21.07
CA GLU A 69 -5.54 -13.16 -20.46
C GLU A 69 -4.97 -13.15 -19.03
N GLY A 70 -4.18 -12.13 -18.72
CA GLY A 70 -3.53 -11.96 -17.41
C GLY A 70 -2.01 -12.19 -17.46
N ASN A 71 -1.36 -12.11 -16.29
CA ASN A 71 0.10 -12.15 -16.19
C ASN A 71 0.63 -13.59 -16.12
N GLU A 72 1.74 -13.85 -16.80
CA GLU A 72 2.49 -15.12 -16.72
C GLU A 72 3.29 -15.24 -15.42
N TYR A 73 3.70 -14.09 -14.87
CA TYR A 73 4.48 -13.97 -13.64
C TYR A 73 3.68 -13.24 -12.57
N GLU A 74 3.93 -13.58 -11.32
CA GLU A 74 3.36 -12.90 -10.17
C GLU A 74 4.41 -12.76 -9.07
N SER A 75 4.43 -11.58 -8.47
CA SER A 75 5.27 -11.24 -7.33
C SER A 75 4.39 -11.17 -6.09
N VAL A 76 4.84 -11.76 -4.99
CA VAL A 76 4.12 -11.76 -3.71
C VAL A 76 5.07 -11.30 -2.63
N LEU A 77 4.63 -10.39 -1.76
CA LEU A 77 5.46 -9.96 -0.64
C LEU A 77 5.59 -11.08 0.39
N CYS A 78 6.75 -11.14 1.01
CA CYS A 78 7.08 -12.11 2.05
C CYS A 78 7.94 -11.46 3.11
N ASN A 79 7.97 -12.04 4.31
CA ASN A 79 8.80 -11.57 5.42
C ASN A 79 8.68 -10.05 5.64
N THR A 80 7.44 -9.56 5.70
CA THR A 80 7.09 -8.13 5.76
C THR A 80 7.30 -7.50 7.13
N GLN A 81 7.65 -8.28 8.15
CA GLN A 81 8.12 -7.77 9.43
C GLN A 81 9.28 -6.80 9.24
N ALA A 82 9.29 -5.68 9.97
CA ALA A 82 10.46 -4.80 10.02
C ALA A 82 11.68 -5.56 10.59
N CYS A 83 12.86 -5.27 10.08
CA CYS A 83 14.10 -5.71 10.70
C CYS A 83 14.40 -4.87 11.97
N ASP A 84 15.23 -5.39 12.89
CA ASP A 84 15.54 -4.72 14.17
C ASP A 84 16.12 -3.30 14.03
N ASN A 85 16.82 -3.04 12.92
CA ASN A 85 17.47 -1.75 12.64
C ASN A 85 16.77 -1.00 11.50
N ASP A 86 15.59 -1.45 11.06
CA ASP A 86 14.83 -0.70 10.08
C ASP A 86 14.26 0.56 10.76
N PRO A 87 14.41 1.74 10.13
CA PRO A 87 13.73 2.94 10.61
C PRO A 87 12.23 2.83 10.35
N ASP A 88 11.44 3.47 11.23
CA ASP A 88 9.98 3.48 11.12
C ASP A 88 9.49 4.35 9.94
N ASP A 89 10.26 5.35 9.53
CA ASP A 89 9.93 6.22 8.40
C ASP A 89 10.32 5.56 7.06
N GLU A 90 9.38 5.45 6.12
CA GLU A 90 9.63 4.82 4.81
C GLU A 90 10.71 5.57 4.00
N SER A 91 10.89 6.89 4.19
CA SER A 91 11.90 7.66 3.47
C SER A 91 13.31 7.42 4.04
N GLU A 92 13.43 7.26 5.36
CA GLU A 92 14.64 6.79 6.01
C GLU A 92 14.94 5.33 5.65
N LEU A 93 13.92 4.48 5.56
CA LEU A 93 14.05 3.07 5.16
C LEU A 93 14.59 2.98 3.73
N LEU A 94 14.09 3.82 2.82
CA LEU A 94 14.60 3.92 1.46
C LEU A 94 16.09 4.26 1.41
N ILE A 95 16.54 5.20 2.24
CA ILE A 95 17.97 5.57 2.37
C ILE A 95 18.78 4.40 2.95
N ALA A 96 18.24 3.71 3.96
CA ALA A 96 18.89 2.54 4.56
C ALA A 96 19.09 1.42 3.52
N ARG A 97 18.05 1.09 2.74
CA ARG A 97 18.11 0.09 1.67
C ARG A 97 19.05 0.49 0.53
N ALA A 98 19.09 1.76 0.15
CA ALA A 98 20.06 2.25 -0.82
C ALA A 98 21.50 2.09 -0.30
N SER A 99 21.71 2.38 0.98
CA SER A 99 23.02 2.24 1.64
C SER A 99 23.47 0.78 1.76
N GLU A 100 22.55 -0.18 1.94
CA GLU A 100 22.86 -1.62 1.87
C GLU A 100 23.52 -1.99 0.53
N THR A 101 22.96 -1.50 -0.59
CA THR A 101 23.53 -1.73 -1.92
C THR A 101 24.93 -1.12 -2.01
N CYS A 102 25.11 0.14 -1.62
CA CYS A 102 26.41 0.82 -1.70
C CYS A 102 27.48 0.16 -0.80
N ALA A 103 27.13 -0.25 0.41
CA ALA A 103 28.00 -1.01 1.29
C ALA A 103 28.43 -2.35 0.65
N THR A 104 27.50 -3.05 0.00
CA THR A 104 27.78 -4.31 -0.70
C THR A 104 28.73 -4.12 -1.89
N LEU A 105 28.52 -3.05 -2.68
CA LEU A 105 29.41 -2.72 -3.81
C LEU A 105 30.83 -2.41 -3.33
N LYS A 106 30.96 -1.66 -2.23
CA LYS A 106 32.23 -1.33 -1.60
C LYS A 106 32.94 -2.59 -1.08
N ALA A 107 32.23 -3.42 -0.33
CA ALA A 107 32.78 -4.67 0.22
C ALA A 107 33.28 -5.63 -0.87
N ASN A 108 32.59 -5.66 -2.02
CA ASN A 108 32.94 -6.50 -3.16
C ASN A 108 33.92 -5.86 -4.17
N ARG A 109 34.47 -4.68 -3.83
CA ARG A 109 35.43 -3.91 -4.65
C ARG A 109 34.92 -3.66 -6.08
N VAL A 110 33.63 -3.37 -6.20
CA VAL A 110 32.97 -3.16 -7.50
C VAL A 110 33.39 -1.83 -8.11
N TYR A 111 33.60 -0.79 -7.30
CA TYR A 111 34.07 0.52 -7.79
C TYR A 111 35.40 0.40 -8.54
N GLU A 112 36.38 -0.31 -7.98
CA GLU A 112 37.67 -0.50 -8.64
C GLU A 112 37.56 -1.31 -9.94
N LYS A 113 36.66 -2.31 -9.98
CA LYS A 113 36.37 -3.09 -11.20
C LYS A 113 35.75 -2.23 -12.31
N LEU A 114 35.04 -1.16 -11.94
CA LEU A 114 34.48 -0.18 -12.86
C LEU A 114 35.48 0.94 -13.23
N GLY A 115 36.72 0.85 -12.75
CA GLY A 115 37.73 1.90 -12.96
C GLY A 115 37.48 3.17 -12.13
N LEU A 116 36.61 3.08 -11.12
CA LEU A 116 36.29 4.16 -10.19
C LEU A 116 37.17 4.07 -8.94
N SER A 117 37.50 5.21 -8.35
CA SER A 117 38.24 5.21 -7.09
C SER A 117 37.32 4.85 -5.93
N ALA A 118 37.57 3.73 -5.26
CA ALA A 118 36.85 3.35 -4.04
C ALA A 118 37.06 4.34 -2.87
N SER A 119 38.07 5.21 -2.95
CA SER A 119 38.25 6.31 -1.99
C SER A 119 37.29 7.48 -2.22
N ILE A 120 36.61 7.53 -3.38
CA ILE A 120 35.64 8.57 -3.72
C ILE A 120 34.25 8.16 -3.24
N TYR A 121 33.89 6.87 -3.26
CA TYR A 121 32.52 6.41 -2.97
C TYR A 121 32.37 5.79 -1.58
N GLY A 122 31.35 6.27 -0.86
CA GLY A 122 30.98 5.77 0.46
C GLY A 122 30.08 4.53 0.43
N ASP A 123 29.68 4.13 1.62
CA ASP A 123 28.60 3.16 1.90
C ASP A 123 27.21 3.82 1.95
N PHE A 124 27.14 5.15 2.02
CA PHE A 124 25.90 5.89 2.01
C PHE A 124 25.27 5.94 0.61
N GLY A 125 24.01 5.51 0.51
CA GLY A 125 23.23 5.46 -0.72
C GLY A 125 21.92 6.23 -0.63
N GLU A 126 21.41 6.64 -1.78
CA GLU A 126 20.08 7.23 -1.96
C GLU A 126 19.42 6.68 -3.22
N GLN A 127 18.09 6.81 -3.30
CA GLN A 127 17.37 6.54 -4.55
C GLN A 127 17.87 7.46 -5.67
N PHE A 128 18.16 6.87 -6.82
CA PHE A 128 18.56 7.62 -8.00
C PHE A 128 17.35 8.33 -8.61
N ASN A 129 17.44 9.64 -8.79
CA ASN A 129 16.43 10.52 -9.40
C ASN A 129 14.96 10.11 -9.14
N PRO A 130 14.33 10.55 -8.03
CA PRO A 130 12.95 10.19 -7.70
C PRO A 130 11.90 10.73 -8.68
N TYR A 131 12.29 11.61 -9.61
CA TYR A 131 11.37 12.33 -10.51
C TYR A 131 11.16 11.64 -11.87
N ASP A 132 11.90 10.57 -12.18
CA ASP A 132 11.72 9.80 -13.42
C ASP A 132 11.21 8.38 -13.10
N ASP A 133 10.23 7.90 -13.87
CA ASP A 133 9.55 6.61 -13.65
C ASP A 133 10.52 5.42 -13.65
N TYR A 134 11.66 5.57 -14.33
CA TYR A 134 12.71 4.56 -14.48
C TYR A 134 13.76 4.56 -13.34
N GLY A 135 13.87 5.63 -12.54
CA GLY A 135 14.89 5.77 -11.49
C GLY A 135 14.48 5.21 -10.11
N ARG A 136 13.19 4.91 -9.93
CA ARG A 136 12.59 4.59 -8.62
C ARG A 136 13.18 3.38 -7.89
N CYS A 137 13.85 2.47 -8.59
CA CYS A 137 14.48 1.28 -7.98
C CYS A 137 15.97 1.20 -8.25
N GLU A 138 16.58 2.33 -8.58
CA GLU A 138 18.01 2.46 -8.85
C GLU A 138 18.70 3.18 -7.69
N VAL A 139 19.98 2.84 -7.44
CA VAL A 139 20.77 3.39 -6.33
C VAL A 139 21.82 4.35 -6.85
N ARG A 140 21.90 5.50 -6.17
CA ARG A 140 23.04 6.42 -6.22
C ARG A 140 23.85 6.28 -4.95
N CYS A 141 25.13 5.98 -5.06
CA CYS A 141 26.06 5.99 -3.94
C CYS A 141 26.73 7.36 -3.85
N LYS A 142 26.66 8.01 -2.68
CA LYS A 142 27.22 9.35 -2.50
C LYS A 142 28.74 9.31 -2.48
N SER A 143 29.34 10.30 -3.14
CA SER A 143 30.76 10.57 -3.03
C SER A 143 31.13 11.18 -1.66
N HIS A 144 32.34 10.94 -1.19
CA HIS A 144 32.91 11.57 -0.01
C HIS A 144 33.03 13.10 -0.18
N TYR A 145 33.00 13.82 0.95
CA TYR A 145 33.02 15.28 0.99
C TYR A 145 34.19 15.86 0.18
N GLY A 146 33.91 16.79 -0.74
CA GLY A 146 34.91 17.38 -1.64
C GLY A 146 34.95 16.81 -3.07
N HIS A 147 34.19 15.74 -3.34
CA HIS A 147 34.03 15.16 -4.69
C HIS A 147 32.62 15.37 -5.29
N SER A 148 31.84 16.30 -4.73
CA SER A 148 30.46 16.57 -5.13
C SER A 148 30.38 17.03 -6.60
N GLY A 149 29.74 16.23 -7.47
CA GLY A 149 29.49 16.60 -8.87
C GLY A 149 29.67 15.47 -9.89
N TYR A 150 30.39 14.40 -9.56
CA TYR A 150 30.60 13.24 -10.46
C TYR A 150 29.50 12.18 -10.37
N ASP A 151 28.75 12.18 -9.27
CA ASP A 151 27.83 11.14 -8.84
C ASP A 151 26.35 11.43 -9.15
N TYR A 152 26.04 12.67 -9.57
CA TYR A 152 24.64 13.10 -9.74
C TYR A 152 23.88 12.29 -10.79
N TYR A 153 24.57 11.75 -11.80
CA TYR A 153 23.99 10.95 -12.89
C TYR A 153 24.43 9.48 -12.91
N GLN A 154 25.21 9.03 -11.93
CA GLN A 154 25.74 7.67 -11.92
C GLN A 154 24.83 6.70 -11.17
N ARG A 155 24.52 5.59 -11.83
CA ARG A 155 23.75 4.46 -11.30
C ARG A 155 24.72 3.39 -10.85
N PHE A 156 24.63 2.99 -9.58
CA PHE A 156 25.57 2.05 -8.99
C PHE A 156 24.96 0.66 -8.79
N GLY A 157 23.64 0.54 -8.86
CA GLY A 157 22.95 -0.73 -8.73
C GLY A 157 21.45 -0.54 -8.58
N LEU A 158 20.81 -1.59 -8.07
CA LEU A 158 19.38 -1.62 -7.81
C LEU A 158 19.11 -1.55 -6.32
N LEU A 159 17.97 -0.99 -5.96
CA LEU A 159 17.44 -1.10 -4.61
C LEU A 159 17.10 -2.58 -4.35
N PRO A 160 17.34 -3.08 -3.12
CA PRO A 160 16.96 -4.43 -2.75
C PRO A 160 15.48 -4.71 -3.02
N ASP A 161 15.15 -5.93 -3.45
CA ASP A 161 13.76 -6.36 -3.64
C ASP A 161 12.94 -6.15 -2.37
N GLY A 162 11.74 -5.59 -2.53
CA GLY A 162 10.82 -5.21 -1.46
C GLY A 162 11.02 -3.81 -0.88
N THR A 163 12.03 -3.07 -1.35
CA THR A 163 12.21 -1.65 -0.97
C THR A 163 11.03 -0.79 -1.45
N PRO A 164 10.49 0.14 -0.63
CA PRO A 164 9.51 1.12 -1.08
C PRO A 164 10.02 1.91 -2.29
N CYS A 165 9.25 1.98 -3.38
CA CYS A 165 9.71 2.64 -4.61
C CYS A 165 8.78 3.74 -5.11
N GLN A 166 7.51 3.65 -4.77
CA GLN A 166 6.54 4.69 -5.05
C GLN A 166 6.10 5.30 -3.74
N SER A 167 6.56 6.52 -3.44
CA SER A 167 5.83 7.38 -2.53
C SER A 167 4.65 7.92 -3.31
N VAL A 168 3.58 7.14 -3.42
CA VAL A 168 2.31 7.85 -3.37
C VAL A 168 2.28 8.30 -1.93
N GLY A 169 2.75 9.53 -1.65
CA GLY A 169 2.82 10.02 -0.28
C GLY A 169 1.49 9.68 0.38
N ASP A 170 1.47 9.13 1.59
CA ASP A 170 0.29 8.50 2.17
C ASP A 170 -0.99 9.34 1.96
N TYR A 171 -0.86 10.66 1.98
CA TYR A 171 -1.85 11.62 1.51
C TYR A 171 -2.48 11.34 0.12
N GLU A 172 -1.70 11.27 -0.95
CA GLU A 172 -2.20 11.02 -2.31
C GLU A 172 -2.77 9.60 -2.43
N ASN A 173 -2.19 8.61 -1.76
CA ASN A 173 -2.66 7.23 -1.86
C ASN A 173 -3.94 6.99 -1.04
N ILE A 174 -4.09 7.68 0.08
CA ILE A 174 -5.29 7.60 0.91
C ILE A 174 -6.37 8.51 0.31
N VAL A 175 -6.10 9.80 0.06
CA VAL A 175 -7.10 10.75 -0.44
C VAL A 175 -7.43 10.56 -1.93
N LEU A 176 -6.42 10.43 -2.81
CA LEU A 176 -6.66 10.15 -4.23
C LEU A 176 -6.93 8.68 -4.45
N GLY A 177 -6.35 7.76 -3.69
CA GLY A 177 -6.64 6.34 -3.85
C GLY A 177 -8.06 5.97 -3.40
N LEU A 178 -8.64 6.62 -2.37
CA LEU A 178 -10.08 6.48 -2.09
C LEU A 178 -10.93 7.00 -3.24
N ARG A 179 -10.55 8.13 -3.87
CA ARG A 179 -11.26 8.68 -5.05
C ARG A 179 -11.03 7.91 -6.35
N SER A 180 -9.89 7.23 -6.49
CA SER A 180 -9.43 6.58 -7.72
C SER A 180 -9.48 5.06 -7.66
N GLY A 181 -10.05 4.47 -6.60
CA GLY A 181 -10.12 3.02 -6.39
C GLY A 181 -8.74 2.35 -6.25
N ARG A 182 -7.74 3.07 -5.75
CA ARG A 182 -6.38 2.57 -5.49
C ARG A 182 -6.04 2.49 -4.01
N TYR A 183 -7.01 2.75 -3.14
CA TYR A 183 -6.80 2.73 -1.70
C TYR A 183 -6.24 1.38 -1.25
N GLY A 184 -5.16 1.40 -0.47
CA GLY A 184 -4.44 0.20 -0.03
C GLY A 184 -3.48 -0.42 -1.05
N GLN A 185 -3.28 0.17 -2.23
CA GLN A 185 -2.20 -0.21 -3.15
C GLN A 185 -0.90 0.53 -2.84
N TYR A 186 0.24 -0.11 -3.05
CA TYR A 186 1.55 0.49 -2.78
C TYR A 186 2.64 -0.11 -3.69
N GLY A 187 3.73 0.63 -3.90
CA GLY A 187 4.81 0.23 -4.82
C GLY A 187 6.02 -0.33 -4.09
N ARG A 188 6.55 -1.48 -4.55
CA ARG A 188 7.80 -2.08 -4.06
C ARG A 188 8.75 -2.42 -5.21
N CYS A 189 10.06 -2.35 -4.94
CA CYS A 189 11.09 -2.72 -5.90
C CYS A 189 11.11 -4.22 -6.14
N VAL A 190 11.17 -4.58 -7.41
CA VAL A 190 11.16 -5.95 -7.92
C VAL A 190 12.11 -5.99 -9.10
N GLN A 191 13.31 -6.55 -8.91
CA GLN A 191 14.34 -6.66 -9.95
C GLN A 191 14.67 -5.32 -10.63
N GLY A 192 14.69 -4.23 -9.85
CA GLY A 192 14.99 -2.89 -10.37
C GLY A 192 13.82 -2.15 -11.02
N TYR A 193 12.63 -2.74 -11.00
CA TYR A 193 11.39 -2.08 -11.42
C TYR A 193 10.50 -1.80 -10.23
N CYS A 194 9.82 -0.65 -10.27
CA CYS A 194 8.81 -0.34 -9.26
C CYS A 194 7.48 -1.00 -9.65
N GLN A 195 7.14 -2.08 -8.95
CA GLN A 195 5.91 -2.84 -9.21
C GLN A 195 4.84 -2.50 -8.18
N MET A 196 3.59 -2.38 -8.64
CA MET A 196 2.43 -2.15 -7.77
C MET A 196 1.94 -3.44 -7.13
N PHE A 197 1.66 -3.35 -5.84
CA PHE A 197 1.06 -4.41 -5.03
C PHE A 197 -0.32 -3.95 -4.56
N GLY A 198 -1.25 -4.89 -4.60
CA GLY A 198 -2.58 -4.69 -4.04
C GLY A 198 -2.57 -4.74 -2.51
N CYS A 199 -3.72 -4.44 -1.94
CA CYS A 199 -3.97 -4.57 -0.50
C CYS A 199 -3.88 -6.00 0.04
N ASP A 200 -3.74 -7.00 -0.84
CA ASP A 200 -3.50 -8.41 -0.54
C ASP A 200 -2.02 -8.81 -0.62
N ASN A 201 -1.12 -7.82 -0.81
CA ASN A 201 0.32 -7.99 -0.92
C ASN A 201 0.76 -8.81 -2.15
N VAL A 202 -0.11 -8.91 -3.15
CA VAL A 202 0.17 -9.57 -4.44
C VAL A 202 0.30 -8.51 -5.52
N SER A 203 1.22 -8.73 -6.46
CA SER A 203 1.39 -7.81 -7.59
C SER A 203 0.09 -7.69 -8.39
N GLY A 204 -0.41 -6.47 -8.55
CA GLY A 204 -1.69 -6.23 -9.20
C GLY A 204 -2.36 -4.94 -8.76
N THR A 205 -3.65 -4.83 -9.04
CA THR A 205 -4.47 -3.63 -8.82
C THR A 205 -5.58 -3.85 -7.79
N LYS A 206 -5.49 -4.89 -6.96
CA LYS A 206 -6.51 -5.14 -5.94
C LYS A 206 -6.48 -4.03 -4.90
N ALA A 207 -7.60 -3.35 -4.71
CA ALA A 207 -7.72 -2.23 -3.79
C ALA A 207 -8.70 -2.54 -2.66
N LYS A 208 -8.58 -1.79 -1.57
CA LYS A 208 -9.58 -1.73 -0.52
C LYS A 208 -10.84 -1.04 -1.05
N ASP A 209 -11.98 -1.52 -0.62
CA ASP A 209 -13.27 -0.89 -0.85
C ASP A 209 -13.48 0.30 0.11
N GLU A 210 -14.62 0.99 0.04
CA GLU A 210 -14.93 2.14 0.90
C GLU A 210 -15.06 1.76 2.38
N CYS A 211 -15.28 0.47 2.67
CA CYS A 211 -15.26 -0.11 4.01
C CYS A 211 -13.85 -0.54 4.45
N GLY A 212 -12.81 -0.26 3.66
CA GLY A 212 -11.44 -0.66 3.96
C GLY A 212 -11.16 -2.16 3.78
N LEU A 213 -12.08 -2.93 3.18
CA LEU A 213 -11.90 -4.35 2.92
C LEU A 213 -11.17 -4.58 1.59
N CYS A 214 -10.10 -5.38 1.60
CA CYS A 214 -9.38 -5.67 0.36
C CYS A 214 -10.21 -6.50 -0.61
N GLY A 215 -10.47 -5.97 -1.81
CA GLY A 215 -11.37 -6.57 -2.80
C GLY A 215 -12.82 -6.66 -2.33
N GLY A 216 -13.22 -5.80 -1.39
CA GLY A 216 -14.58 -5.74 -0.88
C GLY A 216 -15.58 -5.21 -1.90
N THR A 217 -16.87 -5.29 -1.54
CA THR A 217 -17.99 -4.97 -2.43
C THR A 217 -18.78 -3.73 -2.00
N ASN A 218 -18.28 -2.96 -1.03
CA ASN A 218 -19.00 -1.81 -0.42
C ASN A 218 -20.32 -2.18 0.26
N THR A 219 -20.44 -3.41 0.78
CA THR A 219 -21.69 -3.89 1.41
C THR A 219 -21.55 -4.23 2.89
N THR A 220 -20.36 -4.07 3.47
CA THR A 220 -20.04 -4.47 4.83
C THR A 220 -20.06 -3.30 5.82
N CYS A 221 -20.34 -2.08 5.38
CA CYS A 221 -20.37 -0.92 6.26
C CYS A 221 -21.31 0.13 5.70
N ASN A 222 -21.71 1.06 6.56
CA ASN A 222 -22.35 2.30 6.13
C ASN A 222 -21.28 3.38 5.99
N VAL A 223 -21.09 3.92 4.80
CA VAL A 223 -20.12 4.99 4.55
C VAL A 223 -20.80 6.35 4.75
N VAL A 224 -20.25 7.13 5.67
CA VAL A 224 -20.64 8.53 5.88
C VAL A 224 -19.64 9.42 5.17
N THR A 225 -20.12 10.35 4.35
CA THR A 225 -19.28 11.34 3.66
C THR A 225 -19.90 12.73 3.75
N GLY A 226 -19.06 13.77 3.70
CA GLY A 226 -19.55 15.14 3.71
C GLY A 226 -18.48 16.17 3.36
N VAL A 227 -18.95 17.41 3.17
CA VAL A 227 -18.10 18.58 2.97
C VAL A 227 -18.58 19.71 3.87
N PHE A 228 -17.75 20.09 4.84
CA PHE A 228 -18.00 21.22 5.72
C PHE A 228 -17.55 22.52 5.06
N THR A 229 -18.52 23.35 4.65
CA THR A 229 -18.30 24.63 3.95
C THR A 229 -18.77 25.85 4.75
N GLU A 230 -19.13 25.68 6.03
CA GLU A 230 -19.57 26.79 6.87
C GLU A 230 -18.46 27.84 7.00
N ARG A 231 -18.86 29.12 7.03
CA ARG A 231 -17.94 30.22 7.31
C ARG A 231 -17.58 30.21 8.79
N VAL A 232 -16.28 30.19 9.06
CA VAL A 232 -15.73 30.22 10.42
C VAL A 232 -15.05 31.57 10.65
N THR A 233 -15.32 32.20 11.79
CA THR A 233 -14.69 33.47 12.15
C THR A 233 -13.25 33.23 12.63
N ARG A 234 -12.35 34.18 12.36
CA ARG A 234 -10.95 34.08 12.77
C ARG A 234 -10.82 33.83 14.28
N ASN A 235 -9.90 32.94 14.63
CA ASN A 235 -9.62 32.44 15.98
C ASN A 235 -10.76 31.66 16.64
N THR A 236 -11.72 31.16 15.85
CA THR A 236 -12.81 30.31 16.36
C THR A 236 -12.76 28.89 15.79
N ARG A 237 -13.51 28.00 16.44
CA ARG A 237 -13.65 26.60 16.05
C ARG A 237 -15.10 26.31 15.69
N LYS A 238 -15.29 25.44 14.70
CA LYS A 238 -16.59 24.88 14.35
C LYS A 238 -16.48 23.38 14.21
N VAL A 239 -17.53 22.67 14.63
CA VAL A 239 -17.62 21.22 14.49
C VAL A 239 -17.75 20.90 13.00
N VAL A 240 -16.85 20.05 12.50
CA VAL A 240 -16.92 19.48 11.17
C VAL A 240 -17.86 18.28 11.20
N ASP A 241 -17.60 17.34 12.11
CA ASP A 241 -18.49 16.22 12.40
C ASP A 241 -18.20 15.59 13.77
N ASN A 242 -19.16 14.83 14.29
CA ASN A 242 -19.05 14.01 15.49
C ASN A 242 -18.94 12.54 15.10
N LEU A 243 -17.75 11.95 15.22
CA LEU A 243 -17.53 10.54 14.93
C LEU A 243 -18.04 9.70 16.11
N PRO A 244 -19.04 8.82 15.91
CA PRO A 244 -19.50 7.92 16.97
C PRO A 244 -18.45 6.84 17.29
N ALA A 245 -18.59 6.20 18.45
CA ALA A 245 -17.84 4.99 18.76
C ALA A 245 -18.11 3.92 17.70
N GLY A 246 -17.10 3.13 17.36
CA GLY A 246 -17.14 2.15 16.28
C GLY A 246 -16.76 2.69 14.91
N SER A 247 -16.65 4.01 14.73
CA SER A 247 -16.21 4.60 13.44
C SER A 247 -14.82 4.09 13.04
N PHE A 248 -14.63 3.78 11.77
CA PHE A 248 -13.38 3.26 11.22
C PHE A 248 -13.15 3.77 9.79
N ASN A 249 -11.97 3.51 9.21
CA ASN A 249 -11.58 4.02 7.89
C ASN A 249 -11.85 5.54 7.75
N ILE A 250 -11.41 6.31 8.74
CA ILE A 250 -11.70 7.74 8.87
C ILE A 250 -10.66 8.53 8.09
N LEU A 251 -11.11 9.43 7.22
CA LEU A 251 -10.30 10.40 6.51
C LEU A 251 -10.94 11.79 6.59
N VAL A 252 -10.15 12.81 6.92
CA VAL A 252 -10.55 14.22 6.91
C VAL A 252 -9.46 15.03 6.21
N TYR A 253 -9.79 15.91 5.28
CA TYR A 253 -8.80 16.78 4.63
C TYR A 253 -9.40 18.06 4.05
N PHE A 254 -8.56 19.04 3.74
CA PHE A 254 -8.95 20.27 3.03
C PHE A 254 -7.82 20.82 2.16
N TYR A 255 -8.16 21.59 1.12
CA TYR A 255 -7.20 22.02 0.09
C TYR A 255 -6.32 23.23 0.49
N TYR A 256 -5.13 23.30 -0.12
CA TYR A 256 -3.93 24.05 0.30
C TYR A 256 -3.80 25.50 -0.22
N PRO A 257 -4.74 26.41 0.03
CA PRO A 257 -4.27 27.77 0.28
C PRO A 257 -4.59 28.28 1.69
N SER A 258 -5.17 27.45 2.56
CA SER A 258 -5.45 27.80 3.96
C SER A 258 -4.29 27.43 4.89
N THR A 259 -3.09 28.00 4.67
CA THR A 259 -1.86 27.59 5.37
C THR A 259 -1.96 27.67 6.88
N ASP A 260 -2.78 28.56 7.43
CA ASP A 260 -2.84 28.81 8.87
C ASP A 260 -3.91 27.98 9.58
N ASN A 261 -4.92 27.47 8.85
CA ASN A 261 -6.02 26.74 9.47
C ASN A 261 -5.60 25.30 9.81
N ALA A 262 -6.26 24.72 10.79
CA ALA A 262 -5.93 23.40 11.33
C ALA A 262 -7.18 22.56 11.58
N LEU A 263 -6.98 21.24 11.59
CA LEU A 263 -7.92 20.29 12.16
C LEU A 263 -7.55 20.06 13.63
N GLU A 264 -8.58 19.92 14.45
CA GLU A 264 -8.44 19.64 15.87
C GLU A 264 -9.36 18.48 16.26
N LEU A 265 -8.87 17.61 17.13
CA LEU A 265 -9.67 16.57 17.77
C LEU A 265 -10.09 17.00 19.17
N TYR A 266 -11.34 16.73 19.49
CA TYR A 266 -11.96 17.04 20.77
C TYR A 266 -12.70 15.80 21.34
N THR A 267 -12.92 15.82 22.65
CA THR A 267 -13.90 14.93 23.31
C THR A 267 -15.33 15.44 23.11
N LEU A 268 -16.34 14.64 23.47
CA LEU A 268 -17.75 15.08 23.44
C LEU A 268 -18.03 16.22 24.44
N GLU A 269 -17.28 16.29 25.53
CA GLU A 269 -17.35 17.33 26.56
C GLU A 269 -16.58 18.60 26.17
N ASP A 270 -16.21 18.74 24.89
CA ASP A 270 -15.51 19.90 24.33
C ASP A 270 -14.10 20.14 24.90
N MET A 271 -13.39 19.07 25.27
CA MET A 271 -11.98 19.15 25.65
C MET A 271 -11.07 18.93 24.45
N LEU A 272 -10.10 19.83 24.22
CA LEU A 272 -9.11 19.70 23.15
C LEU A 272 -8.17 18.51 23.44
N VAL A 273 -8.08 17.59 22.48
CA VAL A 273 -7.17 16.44 22.53
C VAL A 273 -5.89 16.76 21.77
N LYS A 274 -6.01 17.22 20.53
CA LYS A 274 -4.87 17.47 19.66
C LYS A 274 -5.20 18.49 18.57
N THR A 275 -4.31 19.46 18.39
CA THR A 275 -4.27 20.30 17.19
C THR A 275 -3.26 19.71 16.21
N ILE A 276 -3.68 19.50 14.96
CA ILE A 276 -2.80 19.01 13.89
C ILE A 276 -2.00 20.19 13.34
N VAL A 277 -0.81 20.42 13.90
CA VAL A 277 0.11 21.54 13.53
C VAL A 277 1.48 21.08 13.01
N TYR A 278 1.78 19.78 13.10
CA TYR A 278 3.01 19.17 12.59
C TYR A 278 2.69 17.88 11.83
N GLU A 279 3.69 17.30 11.18
CA GLU A 279 3.56 15.97 10.57
C GLU A 279 3.62 14.90 11.65
N HIS A 280 2.63 14.01 11.61
CA HIS A 280 2.44 12.87 12.49
C HIS A 280 2.35 11.58 11.65
N LEU A 281 3.04 11.54 10.50
CA LEU A 281 3.09 10.35 9.65
C LEU A 281 3.98 9.27 10.26
N THR A 282 5.13 9.69 10.78
CA THR A 282 6.16 8.84 11.40
C THR A 282 5.98 8.63 12.89
N ASN A 283 5.13 9.43 13.52
CA ASN A 283 4.80 9.32 14.94
C ASN A 283 3.30 9.58 15.13
N PRO A 284 2.45 8.60 14.76
CA PRO A 284 1.02 8.70 14.95
C PRO A 284 0.70 8.77 16.44
N PHE A 285 -0.34 9.51 16.80
CA PHE A 285 -0.77 9.57 18.20
C PHE A 285 -1.94 8.62 18.45
N ASN A 286 -1.92 7.94 19.59
CA ASN A 286 -3.02 7.09 20.00
C ASN A 286 -4.09 7.93 20.70
N TYR A 287 -5.33 7.83 20.23
CA TYR A 287 -6.47 8.40 20.90
C TYR A 287 -7.76 7.66 20.51
N ALA A 288 -8.64 7.44 21.50
CA ALA A 288 -9.89 6.72 21.32
C ALA A 288 -9.71 5.34 20.66
N GLY A 289 -8.62 4.63 20.96
CA GLY A 289 -8.32 3.31 20.40
C GLY A 289 -7.79 3.31 18.96
N GLY A 290 -7.77 4.46 18.28
CA GLY A 290 -7.18 4.62 16.95
C GLY A 290 -5.78 5.22 16.99
N TYR A 291 -4.93 4.80 16.04
CA TYR A 291 -3.69 5.49 15.71
C TYR A 291 -3.97 6.54 14.64
N TRP A 292 -3.76 7.80 15.00
CA TRP A 292 -4.08 8.94 14.15
C TRP A 292 -2.84 9.46 13.45
N TYR A 293 -2.91 9.45 12.12
CA TYR A 293 -1.91 9.97 11.21
C TYR A 293 -2.40 11.32 10.69
N GLY A 294 -1.52 12.31 10.60
CA GLY A 294 -1.90 13.60 10.06
C GLY A 294 -0.72 14.36 9.52
N SER A 295 -0.96 15.22 8.53
CA SER A 295 0.05 16.16 8.05
C SER A 295 -0.54 17.55 8.04
N TYR A 296 0.14 18.47 8.71
CA TYR A 296 -0.19 19.88 8.62
C TYR A 296 0.10 20.46 7.24
N TYR A 297 1.11 19.96 6.52
CA TYR A 297 1.42 20.44 5.17
C TYR A 297 0.44 19.89 4.14
N LYS A 298 0.01 18.65 4.27
CA LYS A 298 -0.98 18.05 3.35
C LYS A 298 -2.43 18.23 3.82
N LYS A 299 -2.63 18.83 5.01
CA LYS A 299 -3.94 19.20 5.59
C LYS A 299 -4.92 18.03 5.66
N PHE A 300 -4.44 16.89 6.16
CA PHE A 300 -5.28 15.71 6.37
C PHE A 300 -5.08 15.08 7.75
N LEU A 301 -6.07 14.28 8.12
CA LEU A 301 -6.11 13.44 9.31
C LEU A 301 -6.73 12.10 8.92
N TYR A 302 -6.13 11.01 9.35
CA TYR A 302 -6.53 9.65 9.00
C TYR A 302 -6.38 8.70 10.20
N THR A 303 -7.29 7.75 10.33
CA THR A 303 -7.10 6.57 11.19
C THR A 303 -7.90 5.39 10.65
N GLU A 304 -7.35 4.18 10.78
CA GLU A 304 -8.08 2.97 10.43
C GLU A 304 -9.18 2.62 11.44
N GLY A 305 -9.08 3.08 12.70
CA GLY A 305 -10.03 2.74 13.76
C GLY A 305 -10.03 1.23 14.10
N PRO A 306 -11.14 0.68 14.64
CA PRO A 306 -12.36 1.35 15.05
C PRO A 306 -12.17 2.18 16.33
N LEU A 307 -12.88 3.31 16.43
CA LEU A 307 -12.82 4.15 17.62
C LEU A 307 -13.53 3.50 18.81
N SER A 308 -12.84 3.37 19.94
CA SER A 308 -13.41 2.82 21.19
C SER A 308 -14.38 3.77 21.89
N ARG A 309 -14.33 5.06 21.56
CA ARG A 309 -15.21 6.10 22.09
C ARG A 309 -15.42 7.20 21.04
N PRO A 310 -16.46 8.04 21.16
CA PRO A 310 -16.73 9.11 20.19
C PRO A 310 -15.62 10.18 20.17
N VAL A 311 -15.43 10.79 19.00
CA VAL A 311 -14.41 11.82 18.75
C VAL A 311 -15.03 12.96 17.95
N VAL A 312 -14.81 14.20 18.38
CA VAL A 312 -15.31 15.39 17.68
C VAL A 312 -14.20 15.98 16.84
N ILE A 313 -14.45 16.18 15.54
CA ILE A 313 -13.52 16.88 14.66
C ILE A 313 -13.96 18.33 14.56
N LYS A 314 -13.03 19.25 14.84
CA LYS A 314 -13.26 20.69 14.66
C LYS A 314 -12.30 21.29 13.65
N TYR A 315 -12.82 22.24 12.89
CA TYR A 315 -12.04 23.12 12.05
C TYR A 315 -11.66 24.37 12.84
N TYR A 316 -10.36 24.65 12.93
CA TYR A 316 -9.84 25.85 13.57
C TYR A 316 -9.38 26.87 12.52
N GLN A 317 -10.10 27.98 12.44
CA GLN A 317 -9.80 29.11 11.57
C GLN A 317 -8.75 30.02 12.24
N ARG A 318 -7.47 29.70 12.11
CA ARG A 318 -6.37 30.51 12.69
C ARG A 318 -6.06 31.75 11.84
N GLY A 319 -6.06 31.59 10.52
CA GLY A 319 -5.65 32.63 9.57
C GLY A 319 -6.82 33.44 9.03
N SER A 320 -6.51 34.26 8.02
CA SER A 320 -7.50 34.99 7.23
C SER A 320 -8.06 34.18 6.05
N HIS A 321 -7.45 33.05 5.71
CA HIS A 321 -7.85 32.23 4.56
C HIS A 321 -9.19 31.54 4.82
N PRO A 322 -10.23 31.77 4.01
CA PRO A 322 -11.55 31.21 4.26
C PRO A 322 -11.56 29.69 4.13
N ASN A 323 -12.48 29.04 4.84
CA ASN A 323 -12.77 27.62 4.65
C ASN A 323 -13.23 27.36 3.20
N LEU A 324 -12.41 26.67 2.42
CA LEU A 324 -12.72 26.26 1.05
C LEU A 324 -13.42 24.89 0.96
N GLY A 325 -13.72 24.28 2.11
CA GLY A 325 -14.32 22.95 2.21
C GLY A 325 -13.40 21.99 2.95
N VAL A 326 -13.90 21.44 4.06
CA VAL A 326 -13.29 20.29 4.73
C VAL A 326 -14.05 19.05 4.31
N HIS A 327 -13.39 18.16 3.57
CA HIS A 327 -13.94 16.89 3.14
C HIS A 327 -13.70 15.86 4.23
N TYR A 328 -14.70 15.05 4.53
CA TYR A 328 -14.56 13.92 5.44
C TYR A 328 -15.30 12.70 4.93
N ALA A 329 -14.77 11.53 5.27
CA ALA A 329 -15.37 10.23 5.05
C ALA A 329 -15.01 9.29 6.20
N TYR A 330 -15.95 8.46 6.63
CA TYR A 330 -15.70 7.38 7.58
C TYR A 330 -16.73 6.27 7.41
N SER A 331 -16.36 5.07 7.84
CA SER A 331 -17.22 3.90 7.83
C SER A 331 -17.81 3.64 9.21
N LEU A 332 -19.06 3.19 9.21
CA LEU A 332 -19.78 2.73 10.39
C LEU A 332 -20.13 1.25 10.28
N PRO A 333 -20.13 0.50 11.41
CA PRO A 333 -20.66 -0.85 11.48
C PRO A 333 -22.08 -0.94 10.91
N LEU A 334 -22.47 -2.11 10.40
CA LEU A 334 -23.89 -2.44 10.21
C LEU A 334 -24.47 -2.98 11.53
N ASP A 335 -25.70 -2.59 11.86
CA ASP A 335 -26.32 -2.90 13.16
C ASP A 335 -26.66 -4.39 13.40
N ASN A 336 -26.47 -5.28 12.42
CA ASN A 336 -26.63 -6.73 12.57
C ASN A 336 -26.08 -7.45 11.34
N CYS A 337 -24.79 -7.74 11.36
CA CYS A 337 -24.12 -8.43 10.28
C CYS A 337 -23.75 -9.85 10.68
N THR A 338 -24.18 -10.81 9.86
CA THR A 338 -23.88 -12.23 9.99
C THR A 338 -22.98 -12.63 8.83
N GLY A 339 -21.93 -13.39 9.13
CA GLY A 339 -20.99 -13.83 8.13
C GLY A 339 -20.16 -14.98 8.66
N SER A 340 -19.56 -15.70 7.73
CA SER A 340 -18.67 -16.83 8.01
C SER A 340 -17.35 -16.58 7.32
N CYS A 341 -16.27 -16.71 8.06
CA CYS A 341 -14.92 -16.59 7.54
C CYS A 341 -14.41 -17.97 7.13
N GLY A 342 -13.48 -17.99 6.18
CA GLY A 342 -12.66 -19.17 5.91
C GLY A 342 -11.79 -19.52 7.12
N SER A 343 -11.03 -20.60 6.98
CA SER A 343 -10.32 -21.26 8.10
C SER A 343 -9.32 -20.38 8.87
N TYR A 344 -8.99 -19.18 8.37
CA TYR A 344 -7.95 -18.30 8.93
C TYR A 344 -8.48 -16.93 9.38
N GLY A 345 -9.78 -16.81 9.67
CA GLY A 345 -10.33 -15.57 10.21
C GLY A 345 -11.50 -15.78 11.16
N THR A 346 -11.73 -14.77 11.99
CA THR A 346 -12.90 -14.68 12.87
C THR A 346 -13.81 -13.58 12.36
N TRP A 347 -15.12 -13.85 12.34
CA TRP A 347 -16.09 -12.83 11.99
C TRP A 347 -16.04 -11.70 13.03
N ASN A 348 -15.73 -10.49 12.60
CA ASN A 348 -15.79 -9.32 13.45
C ASN A 348 -17.15 -8.66 13.28
N GLN A 349 -17.97 -8.78 14.31
CA GLN A 349 -19.36 -8.29 14.29
C GLN A 349 -19.44 -6.76 14.29
N THR A 350 -18.39 -6.06 14.74
CA THR A 350 -18.30 -4.60 14.70
C THR A 350 -17.90 -4.10 13.31
N LEU A 351 -17.11 -4.86 12.55
CA LEU A 351 -16.65 -4.44 11.22
C LEU A 351 -17.38 -5.17 10.09
N CYS A 352 -18.32 -6.05 10.43
CA CYS A 352 -19.13 -6.83 9.50
C CYS A 352 -18.29 -7.48 8.39
N GLY A 353 -17.14 -8.00 8.79
CA GLY A 353 -16.14 -8.54 7.91
C GLY A 353 -15.27 -9.52 8.67
N CYS A 354 -14.51 -10.31 7.93
CA CYS A 354 -13.61 -11.24 8.58
C CYS A 354 -12.36 -10.52 9.04
N GLN A 355 -12.14 -10.51 10.36
CA GLN A 355 -10.86 -10.19 10.95
C GLN A 355 -9.97 -11.40 10.71
N CYS A 356 -9.18 -11.34 9.65
CA CYS A 356 -8.23 -12.38 9.36
C CYS A 356 -7.13 -12.31 10.41
N ASN A 357 -6.61 -13.48 10.74
CA ASN A 357 -5.48 -13.69 11.64
C ASN A 357 -4.33 -12.68 11.35
N ALA A 358 -4.20 -12.25 10.09
CA ALA A 358 -3.26 -11.27 9.53
C ALA A 358 -3.35 -9.78 9.97
N GLY A 359 -4.38 -9.33 10.70
CA GLY A 359 -4.62 -7.89 10.87
C GLY A 359 -5.10 -7.18 9.59
N TYR A 360 -5.53 -7.94 8.59
CA TYR A 360 -6.25 -7.48 7.41
C TYR A 360 -7.73 -7.83 7.54
N TYR A 361 -8.59 -7.02 6.92
CA TYR A 361 -10.02 -7.29 6.80
C TYR A 361 -10.38 -7.63 5.35
N GLY A 362 -11.01 -8.78 5.12
CA GLY A 362 -11.61 -9.07 3.82
C GLY A 362 -12.64 -10.17 3.85
N ALA A 363 -13.20 -10.50 2.67
CA ALA A 363 -14.48 -11.19 2.59
C ALA A 363 -14.46 -12.68 3.00
N ALA A 364 -13.30 -13.36 2.97
CA ALA A 364 -13.24 -14.81 3.16
C ALA A 364 -12.04 -15.38 3.95
N CYS A 365 -10.98 -14.61 4.26
CA CYS A 365 -9.77 -15.11 4.97
C CYS A 365 -9.28 -16.49 4.49
N ASP A 366 -9.11 -16.64 3.18
CA ASP A 366 -8.71 -17.86 2.48
C ASP A 366 -7.19 -18.10 2.49
N THR A 367 -6.40 -17.19 3.06
CA THR A 367 -4.94 -17.29 3.19
C THR A 367 -4.49 -17.33 4.65
N THR A 368 -3.39 -18.05 4.92
CA THR A 368 -3.01 -18.54 6.25
C THR A 368 -2.64 -17.46 7.26
N CYS A 369 -1.93 -16.39 6.89
CA CYS A 369 -1.52 -15.32 7.82
C CYS A 369 -0.66 -14.27 7.06
N ASN A 370 -1.00 -12.98 7.16
CA ASN A 370 -0.30 -11.83 6.54
C ASN A 370 0.05 -10.72 7.56
N LYS A 371 0.13 -11.05 8.87
CA LYS A 371 0.38 -10.09 9.95
C LYS A 371 1.85 -9.66 9.98
N ILE A 372 2.05 -8.37 10.23
CA ILE A 372 3.36 -7.74 10.39
C ILE A 372 3.70 -7.73 11.89
N CYS A 373 4.87 -8.26 12.23
CA CYS A 373 5.39 -8.29 13.60
C CYS A 373 6.60 -7.38 13.68
N ASN A 374 6.47 -6.24 14.37
CA ASN A 374 7.56 -5.27 14.47
C ASN A 374 8.70 -5.80 15.36
N ASN A 375 9.90 -5.22 15.24
CA ASN A 375 11.07 -5.53 16.08
C ASN A 375 11.57 -6.98 16.01
N GLY A 376 11.66 -7.55 14.79
CA GLY A 376 12.30 -8.86 14.58
C GLY A 376 11.52 -10.07 15.15
N MET A 377 10.27 -9.88 15.58
CA MET A 377 9.45 -10.95 16.15
C MET A 377 9.01 -11.96 15.09
N GLY A 378 9.09 -13.25 15.43
CA GLY A 378 8.60 -14.34 14.59
C GLY A 378 7.07 -14.37 14.54
N LEU A 379 6.51 -14.61 13.36
CA LEU A 379 5.08 -14.79 13.17
C LEU A 379 4.68 -16.23 13.51
N LYS A 380 3.84 -16.42 14.53
CA LYS A 380 3.23 -17.73 14.80
C LYS A 380 2.09 -17.96 13.81
N SER A 381 2.35 -18.66 12.72
CA SER A 381 1.39 -18.85 11.61
C SER A 381 0.05 -19.47 12.00
N THR A 382 0.00 -20.25 13.09
CA THR A 382 -1.23 -20.90 13.60
C THR A 382 -2.12 -19.98 14.43
N GLU A 383 -1.54 -18.97 15.07
CA GLU A 383 -2.22 -18.00 15.95
C GLU A 383 -2.28 -16.61 15.31
N CYS A 384 -1.49 -16.42 14.25
CA CYS A 384 -1.11 -15.15 13.65
C CYS A 384 -0.91 -14.06 14.71
N GLY A 385 -0.12 -14.44 15.70
CA GLY A 385 0.42 -13.59 16.76
C GLY A 385 1.92 -13.38 16.54
N CYS A 386 2.44 -12.29 17.09
CA CYS A 386 3.87 -12.04 17.10
C CYS A 386 4.47 -12.71 18.34
N ASP A 387 5.54 -13.47 18.16
CA ASP A 387 6.24 -14.15 19.26
C ASP A 387 7.03 -13.12 20.09
N CYS A 388 6.37 -12.53 21.10
CA CYS A 388 6.98 -11.60 22.03
C CYS A 388 7.89 -12.36 23.01
N GLN A 389 9.14 -12.64 22.62
CA GLN A 389 10.12 -13.27 23.52
C GLN A 389 10.70 -12.28 24.52
N GLY A 390 9.91 -11.84 25.51
CA GLY A 390 10.35 -11.38 26.84
C GLY A 390 11.49 -10.34 26.98
N LYS A 391 11.95 -9.70 25.90
CA LYS A 391 13.08 -8.76 25.93
C LYS A 391 12.82 -7.57 25.00
N THR A 392 12.08 -6.58 25.51
CA THR A 392 11.99 -5.26 24.89
C THR A 392 11.96 -4.19 25.98
N TYR A 393 12.82 -3.17 25.85
CA TYR A 393 12.65 -1.87 26.51
C TYR A 393 11.93 -0.95 25.52
N GLY A 394 10.80 -0.37 25.93
CA GLY A 394 9.96 0.50 25.11
C GLY A 394 8.47 0.26 25.37
N SER A 395 7.63 1.29 25.31
CA SER A 395 6.24 1.31 25.80
C SER A 395 5.21 0.53 24.95
N THR A 396 5.64 -0.47 24.19
CA THR A 396 4.77 -1.34 23.37
C THR A 396 5.04 -2.81 23.66
N CYS A 397 4.50 -3.26 24.79
CA CYS A 397 4.10 -4.63 25.07
C CYS A 397 3.04 -4.54 26.16
N GLU A 398 1.79 -4.88 25.87
CA GLU A 398 0.87 -5.31 26.93
C GLU A 398 0.42 -6.73 26.60
N CYS A 399 0.63 -7.61 27.58
CA CYS A 399 0.25 -9.02 27.60
C CYS A 399 -1.25 -9.21 27.71
#